data_AF-A0A6C0IUT9-F1
#
_entry.id   AF-A0A6C0IUT9-F1
#
_cell.length_a   1.000
_cell.length_b   1.000
_cell.length_c   1.000
_cell.angle_alpha   90.00
_cell.angle_beta   90.00
_cell.angle_gamma   90.00
#
_symmetry.space_group_name_H-M   'P 1'
#
loop_
_entity.id
_entity.type
_entity.pdbx_description
1 polymer ?
#
loop_
_entity_poly.entity_id
_entity_poly.type
_entity_poly.pdbx_seq_one_letter_code
_entity_poly.pdbx_strand_id
1 'polypeptide(L)'
;MEINYKTILQHLSFDCEKKEDVNNFPTEKNIMVSSDNFPESISKLLVQNNKIFYRYGITKHNSEQVNISFITSFLTLLNKKFITFDKKEELTEVQSFISNIRSKVLEKGFKYELKSRFEHQILIDRLEKLYFDDGLLIQLIAQILDINFIIFDFKTEKISTIFKGDYLNPWKVTFLLAKMDIVTNVTCNWEPIFCDEKQFSYNDVFLKKILTNVEICYYNEEYLNKSYSILDNISEITNINNLSEDTQDDIIVGSEDETVQSDESDTFLNPVNEIKKMNLTKTKLKSLKKDDIYKLVNSLSLEVSKDVTKNDMITSLLPYI
;
A
#
# COMPACT_ATOMS: atom_id res chain seq x y z
N MET A 1 -35.48 19.73 -21.32
CA MET A 1 -34.69 18.62 -20.75
C MET A 1 -33.27 19.14 -20.62
N GLU A 2 -32.85 19.51 -19.40
CA GLU A 2 -31.50 20.06 -19.17
C GLU A 2 -30.51 18.90 -19.19
N ILE A 3 -29.63 18.90 -20.18
CA ILE A 3 -28.51 17.96 -20.24
C ILE A 3 -27.49 18.45 -19.22
N ASN A 4 -27.33 17.73 -18.11
CA ASN A 4 -26.30 18.00 -17.12
C ASN A 4 -25.12 17.01 -17.28
N TYR A 5 -23.99 17.30 -16.64
CA TYR A 5 -22.78 16.47 -16.74
C TYR A 5 -23.02 15.00 -16.38
N LYS A 6 -23.92 14.71 -15.44
CA LYS A 6 -24.30 13.34 -15.07
C LYS A 6 -25.01 12.64 -16.23
N THR A 7 -25.92 13.34 -16.92
CA THR A 7 -26.59 12.82 -18.13
C THR A 7 -25.60 12.56 -19.26
N ILE A 8 -24.64 13.47 -19.48
CA ILE A 8 -23.59 13.29 -20.51
C ILE A 8 -22.72 12.08 -20.20
N LEU A 9 -22.23 11.96 -18.96
CA LEU A 9 -21.40 10.84 -18.53
C LEU A 9 -22.15 9.51 -18.62
N GLN A 10 -23.41 9.45 -18.21
CA GLN A 10 -24.25 8.26 -18.34
C GLN A 10 -24.47 7.87 -19.80
N HIS A 11 -24.68 8.83 -20.70
CA HIS A 11 -24.87 8.54 -22.12
C HIS A 11 -23.58 8.03 -22.79
N LEU A 12 -22.43 8.60 -22.45
CA LEU A 12 -21.13 8.16 -22.95
C LEU A 12 -20.66 6.82 -22.39
N SER A 13 -21.27 6.34 -21.30
CA SER A 13 -20.94 5.05 -20.67
C SER A 13 -21.94 3.92 -20.99
N PHE A 14 -23.03 4.21 -21.70
CA PHE A 14 -24.11 3.24 -21.94
C PHE A 14 -23.89 2.30 -23.14
N ASP A 15 -22.93 2.57 -24.04
CA ASP A 15 -22.65 1.72 -25.22
C ASP A 15 -21.67 0.57 -24.94
N CYS A 16 -21.28 0.33 -23.69
CA CYS A 16 -20.56 -0.89 -23.30
C CYS A 16 -21.54 -1.92 -22.73
N GLU A 17 -22.16 -2.71 -23.61
CA GLU A 17 -22.79 -3.96 -23.18
C GLU A 17 -21.79 -4.77 -22.34
N LYS A 18 -22.18 -5.07 -21.09
CA LYS A 18 -21.41 -5.83 -20.13
C LYS A 18 -21.11 -7.23 -20.68
N LYS A 19 -19.88 -7.41 -21.17
CA LYS A 19 -19.12 -8.61 -20.90
C LYS A 19 -18.23 -8.29 -19.70
N GLU A 20 -18.34 -9.08 -18.64
CA GLU A 20 -17.35 -9.11 -17.56
C GLU A 20 -16.03 -9.64 -18.15
N ASP A 21 -15.32 -8.76 -18.86
CA ASP A 21 -13.95 -9.03 -19.24
C ASP A 21 -13.09 -8.53 -18.07
N VAL A 22 -12.59 -9.47 -17.27
CA VAL A 22 -11.64 -9.22 -16.17
C VAL A 22 -10.36 -8.53 -16.68
N ASN A 23 -10.19 -8.42 -18.01
CA ASN A 23 -9.10 -7.71 -18.68
C ASN A 23 -9.37 -6.21 -18.94
N ASN A 24 -10.48 -5.65 -18.45
CA ASN A 24 -10.85 -4.26 -18.74
C ASN A 24 -10.05 -3.27 -17.86
N PHE A 25 -8.74 -3.19 -18.09
CA PHE A 25 -7.85 -2.13 -17.61
C PHE A 25 -7.79 -1.04 -18.71
N PRO A 26 -8.72 -0.05 -18.72
CA PRO A 26 -8.80 1.01 -19.73
C PRO A 26 -7.65 1.97 -19.61
N THR A 27 -6.61 1.53 -20.26
CA THR A 27 -5.34 2.20 -20.34
C THR A 27 -5.29 3.15 -21.53
N GLU A 28 -6.42 3.35 -22.21
CA GLU A 28 -6.56 4.34 -23.26
C GLU A 28 -7.01 5.68 -22.66
N LYS A 29 -6.31 6.75 -23.07
CA LYS A 29 -6.53 8.10 -22.58
C LYS A 29 -7.99 8.53 -22.70
N ASN A 30 -8.46 9.31 -21.72
CA ASN A 30 -9.82 9.85 -21.62
C ASN A 30 -10.91 8.86 -21.21
N ILE A 31 -10.54 7.64 -20.86
CA ILE A 31 -11.46 6.71 -20.23
C ILE A 31 -11.36 6.88 -18.71
N MET A 32 -12.49 7.14 -18.06
CA MET A 32 -12.61 7.16 -16.60
C MET A 32 -13.42 5.96 -16.12
N VAL A 33 -12.91 5.26 -15.11
CA VAL A 33 -13.61 4.15 -14.45
C VAL A 33 -13.88 4.53 -13.00
N SER A 34 -15.16 4.55 -12.64
CA SER A 34 -15.58 4.71 -11.23
C SER A 34 -15.06 3.56 -10.37
N SER A 35 -14.72 3.87 -9.12
CA SER A 35 -14.37 2.89 -8.09
C SER A 35 -15.46 1.84 -7.86
N ASP A 36 -16.71 2.15 -8.20
CA ASP A 36 -17.82 1.19 -8.18
C ASP A 36 -17.58 -0.01 -9.13
N ASN A 37 -16.72 0.15 -10.13
CA ASN A 37 -16.35 -0.88 -11.10
C ASN A 37 -14.95 -1.45 -10.84
N PHE A 38 -14.32 -1.16 -9.70
CA PHE A 38 -13.06 -1.80 -9.31
C PHE A 38 -13.33 -3.18 -8.68
N PRO A 39 -12.30 -4.04 -8.54
CA PRO A 39 -12.40 -5.21 -7.68
C PRO A 39 -12.93 -4.83 -6.29
N GLU A 40 -13.82 -5.66 -5.75
CA GLU A 40 -14.57 -5.36 -4.53
C GLU A 40 -13.65 -5.13 -3.31
N SER A 41 -12.52 -5.83 -3.25
CA SER A 41 -11.49 -5.68 -2.22
C SER A 41 -10.89 -4.26 -2.21
N ILE A 42 -10.67 -3.67 -3.39
CA ILE A 42 -10.10 -2.34 -3.56
C ILE A 42 -11.19 -1.27 -3.39
N SER A 43 -12.37 -1.46 -3.97
CA SER A 43 -13.45 -0.46 -3.94
C SER A 43 -13.92 -0.16 -2.51
N LYS A 44 -14.00 -1.18 -1.64
CA LYS A 44 -14.34 -1.04 -0.21
C LYS A 44 -13.34 -0.22 0.60
N LEU A 45 -12.12 -0.03 0.11
CA LEU A 45 -11.09 0.78 0.76
C LEU A 45 -11.16 2.25 0.33
N LEU A 46 -11.59 2.51 -0.90
CA LEU A 46 -11.70 3.85 -1.48
C LEU A 46 -13.08 4.47 -1.21
N VAL A 47 -13.54 4.40 0.04
CA VAL A 47 -14.82 4.96 0.49
C VAL A 47 -14.57 6.18 1.35
N GLN A 48 -15.06 7.33 0.88
CA GLN A 48 -15.08 8.58 1.64
C GLN A 48 -16.42 9.27 1.39
N ASN A 49 -17.04 9.82 2.44
CA ASN A 49 -18.38 10.40 2.36
C ASN A 49 -18.53 11.33 1.14
N ASN A 50 -19.45 10.96 0.25
CA ASN A 50 -19.79 11.69 -0.99
C ASN A 50 -18.65 11.85 -2.01
N LYS A 51 -17.55 11.09 -1.92
CA LYS A 51 -16.49 11.07 -2.94
C LYS A 51 -16.46 9.74 -3.67
N ILE A 52 -16.46 9.80 -5.00
CA ILE A 52 -16.22 8.65 -5.87
C ILE A 52 -14.79 8.75 -6.35
N PHE A 53 -14.04 7.66 -6.24
CA PHE A 53 -12.69 7.58 -6.80
C PHE A 53 -12.78 7.13 -8.24
N TYR A 54 -11.83 7.59 -9.04
CA TYR A 54 -11.74 7.27 -10.44
C TYR A 54 -10.33 6.82 -10.76
N ARG A 55 -10.27 5.83 -11.66
CA ARG A 55 -9.07 5.49 -12.40
C ARG A 55 -9.18 6.11 -13.78
N TYR A 56 -8.11 6.73 -14.25
CA TYR A 56 -8.09 7.46 -15.52
C TYR A 56 -7.05 6.87 -16.48
N GLY A 57 -7.49 6.51 -17.69
CA GLY A 57 -6.58 6.05 -18.73
C GLY A 57 -5.62 7.17 -19.19
N ILE A 58 -4.39 6.80 -19.51
CA ILE A 58 -3.27 7.74 -19.75
C ILE A 58 -2.52 7.40 -21.04
N THR A 59 -1.59 8.26 -21.45
CA THR A 59 -0.63 7.94 -22.50
C THR A 59 0.38 6.91 -21.99
N LYS A 60 0.35 5.70 -22.58
CA LYS A 60 1.21 4.57 -22.18
C LYS A 60 2.62 4.61 -22.72
N HIS A 61 2.77 4.97 -23.99
CA HIS A 61 4.00 4.74 -24.74
C HIS A 61 4.50 6.05 -25.35
N ASN A 62 5.82 6.24 -25.30
CA ASN A 62 6.47 7.30 -26.04
C ASN A 62 6.56 6.97 -27.54
N SER A 63 7.24 7.81 -28.33
CA SER A 63 7.45 7.59 -29.76
C SER A 63 8.26 6.32 -30.08
N GLU A 64 9.06 5.83 -29.14
CA GLU A 64 9.94 4.66 -29.26
C GLU A 64 9.29 3.38 -28.72
N GLN A 65 7.98 3.41 -28.40
CA GLN A 65 7.24 2.31 -27.76
C GLN A 65 7.74 1.92 -26.36
N VAL A 66 8.51 2.79 -25.71
CA VAL A 66 8.88 2.61 -24.29
C VAL A 66 7.68 2.94 -23.43
N ASN A 67 7.39 2.08 -22.45
CA ASN A 67 6.31 2.28 -21.50
C ASN A 67 6.65 3.43 -20.54
N ILE A 68 5.85 4.49 -20.60
CA ILE A 68 5.92 5.70 -19.77
C ILE A 68 4.69 5.85 -18.87
N SER A 69 3.85 4.81 -18.77
CA SER A 69 2.56 4.88 -18.09
C SER A 69 2.66 5.29 -16.62
N PHE A 70 3.72 4.88 -15.93
CA PHE A 70 3.97 5.31 -14.55
C PHE A 70 4.15 6.83 -14.46
N ILE A 71 5.03 7.41 -15.29
CA ILE A 71 5.34 8.85 -15.23
C ILE A 71 4.12 9.66 -15.64
N THR A 72 3.41 9.28 -16.70
CA THR A 72 2.22 10.00 -17.15
C THR A 72 1.09 9.93 -16.12
N SER A 73 0.93 8.79 -15.44
CA SER A 73 0.02 8.66 -14.28
C SER A 73 0.42 9.62 -13.16
N PHE A 74 1.70 9.63 -12.79
CA PHE A 74 2.19 10.49 -11.73
C PHE A 74 2.05 11.98 -12.07
N LEU A 75 2.41 12.39 -13.29
CA LEU A 75 2.25 13.78 -13.75
C LEU A 75 0.78 14.20 -13.82
N THR A 76 -0.13 13.28 -14.14
CA THR A 76 -1.58 13.53 -14.07
C THR A 76 -2.03 13.87 -12.64
N LEU A 77 -1.44 13.23 -11.64
CA LEU A 77 -1.71 13.50 -10.22
C LEU A 77 -1.02 14.77 -9.71
N LEU A 78 0.19 15.03 -10.20
CA LEU A 78 1.02 16.16 -9.76
C LEU A 78 0.58 17.50 -10.36
N ASN A 79 0.33 17.53 -11.68
CA ASN A 79 0.01 18.74 -12.42
C ASN A 79 -1.46 18.75 -12.86
N LYS A 80 -2.23 19.70 -12.33
CA LYS A 80 -3.67 19.85 -12.62
C LYS A 80 -3.98 20.01 -14.11
N LYS A 81 -3.08 20.61 -14.89
CA LYS A 81 -3.26 20.86 -16.33
C LYS A 81 -2.83 19.69 -17.21
N PHE A 82 -2.11 18.71 -16.67
CA PHE A 82 -1.55 17.62 -17.49
C PHE A 82 -2.63 16.83 -18.24
N ILE A 83 -3.81 16.65 -17.61
CA ILE A 83 -4.94 15.94 -18.23
C ILE A 83 -5.44 16.61 -19.53
N THR A 84 -5.23 17.92 -19.69
CA THR A 84 -5.67 18.67 -20.87
C THR A 84 -4.62 18.75 -21.97
N PHE A 85 -3.40 18.25 -21.72
CA PHE A 85 -2.31 18.32 -22.69
C PHE A 85 -2.58 17.44 -23.90
N ASP A 86 -2.10 17.88 -25.05
CA ASP A 86 -1.98 16.99 -26.21
C ASP A 86 -0.80 16.02 -26.04
N LYS A 87 -0.70 15.03 -26.93
CA LYS A 87 0.37 14.01 -26.84
C LYS A 87 1.77 14.61 -26.90
N LYS A 88 1.99 15.70 -27.66
CA LYS A 88 3.31 16.31 -27.80
C LYS A 88 3.70 17.07 -26.53
N GLU A 89 2.75 17.81 -25.96
CA GLU A 89 2.91 18.50 -24.68
C GLU A 89 3.20 17.52 -23.54
N GLU A 90 2.46 16.40 -23.45
CA GLU A 90 2.71 15.34 -22.48
C GLU A 90 4.12 14.76 -22.58
N LEU A 91 4.56 14.42 -23.79
CA LEU A 91 5.89 13.84 -24.00
C LEU A 91 7.00 14.85 -23.65
N THR A 92 6.78 16.13 -23.93
CA THR A 92 7.71 17.21 -23.57
C THR A 92 7.82 17.33 -22.05
N GLU A 93 6.69 17.32 -21.34
CA GLU A 93 6.65 17.39 -19.88
C GLU A 93 7.28 16.16 -19.23
N VAL A 94 7.02 14.95 -19.75
CA VAL A 94 7.66 13.70 -19.32
C VAL A 94 9.18 13.79 -19.46
N GLN A 95 9.68 14.24 -20.61
CA GLN A 95 11.11 14.41 -20.86
C GLN A 95 11.73 15.45 -19.94
N SER A 96 11.05 16.57 -19.70
CA SER A 96 11.50 17.60 -18.77
C SER A 96 11.57 17.06 -17.34
N PHE A 97 10.54 16.37 -16.88
CA PHE A 97 10.50 15.75 -15.56
C PHE A 97 11.66 14.77 -15.36
N ILE A 98 11.87 13.86 -16.31
CA ILE A 98 12.95 12.86 -16.23
C ILE A 98 14.32 13.53 -16.29
N SER A 99 14.48 14.56 -17.11
CA SER A 99 15.72 15.34 -17.16
C SER A 99 16.02 16.02 -15.82
N ASN A 100 15.01 16.57 -15.14
CA ASN A 100 15.16 17.15 -13.81
C ASN A 100 15.54 16.11 -12.75
N ILE A 101 14.93 14.91 -12.79
CA ILE A 101 15.32 13.79 -11.91
C ILE A 101 16.77 13.38 -12.20
N ARG A 102 17.16 13.24 -13.47
CA ARG A 102 18.55 12.90 -13.86
C ARG A 102 19.54 13.95 -13.37
N SER A 103 19.24 15.24 -13.56
CA SER A 103 20.08 16.32 -13.04
C SER A 103 20.23 16.23 -11.52
N LYS A 104 19.14 15.95 -10.79
CA LYS A 104 19.17 15.79 -9.34
C LYS A 104 20.04 14.62 -8.88
N VAL A 105 19.96 13.52 -9.60
CA VAL A 105 20.80 12.34 -9.36
C VAL A 105 22.28 12.69 -9.55
N LEU A 106 22.63 13.40 -10.62
CA LEU A 106 24.01 13.80 -10.93
C LEU A 106 24.58 14.92 -10.01
N GLU A 107 23.77 15.55 -9.16
CA GLU A 107 24.24 16.58 -8.25
C GLU A 107 25.29 16.05 -7.27
N LYS A 108 26.36 16.84 -7.09
CA LYS A 108 27.41 16.54 -6.12
C LYS A 108 26.82 16.54 -4.70
N GLY A 109 26.71 15.35 -4.12
CA GLY A 109 26.19 15.16 -2.75
C GLY A 109 24.83 14.47 -2.69
N PHE A 110 24.17 14.23 -3.84
CA PHE A 110 23.01 13.34 -3.86
C PHE A 110 23.40 11.94 -3.36
N LYS A 111 22.67 11.44 -2.36
CA LYS A 111 22.87 10.11 -1.79
C LYS A 111 21.58 9.35 -1.93
N TYR A 112 21.54 8.44 -2.89
CA TYR A 112 20.44 7.50 -3.00
C TYR A 112 20.40 6.61 -1.75
N GLU A 113 19.22 6.37 -1.20
CA GLU A 113 19.09 5.65 0.07
C GLU A 113 19.42 4.16 -0.07
N LEU A 114 19.11 3.54 -1.22
CA LEU A 114 19.44 2.13 -1.49
C LEU A 114 20.81 1.96 -2.17
N LYS A 115 21.73 2.93 -1.99
CA LYS A 115 23.07 2.90 -2.59
C LYS A 115 23.92 1.68 -2.23
N SER A 116 23.59 0.98 -1.14
CA SER A 116 24.28 -0.25 -0.72
C SER A 116 24.00 -1.43 -1.67
N ARG A 117 22.85 -1.40 -2.36
CA ARG A 117 22.43 -2.44 -3.31
C ARG A 117 22.49 -1.95 -4.76
N PHE A 118 22.23 -0.67 -4.98
CA PHE A 118 22.14 -0.10 -6.32
C PHE A 118 23.12 1.05 -6.49
N GLU A 119 24.14 0.79 -7.31
CA GLU A 119 25.11 1.81 -7.69
C GLU A 119 24.46 2.91 -8.52
N HIS A 120 25.09 4.08 -8.50
CA HIS A 120 24.61 5.26 -9.20
C HIS A 120 24.40 5.03 -10.70
N GLN A 121 25.30 4.26 -11.33
CA GLN A 121 25.22 3.94 -12.76
C GLN A 121 23.96 3.13 -13.11
N ILE A 122 23.47 2.30 -12.19
CA ILE A 122 22.24 1.53 -12.38
C ILE A 122 21.03 2.47 -12.43
N LEU A 123 20.99 3.51 -11.59
CA LEU A 123 19.92 4.51 -11.63
C LEU A 123 19.91 5.26 -12.96
N ILE A 124 21.09 5.63 -13.48
CA ILE A 124 21.21 6.30 -14.78
C ILE A 124 20.75 5.39 -15.91
N ASP A 125 21.19 4.12 -15.94
CA ASP A 125 20.74 3.12 -16.92
C ASP A 125 19.21 2.95 -16.91
N ARG A 126 18.61 2.89 -15.71
CA ARG A 126 17.16 2.77 -15.56
C ARG A 126 16.42 4.02 -16.03
N LEU A 127 16.92 5.22 -15.71
CA LEU A 127 16.35 6.48 -16.19
C LEU A 127 16.41 6.60 -17.72
N GLU A 128 17.47 6.09 -18.36
CA GLU A 128 17.59 6.07 -19.82
C GLU A 128 16.59 5.11 -20.46
N LYS A 129 16.33 3.97 -19.83
CA LYS A 129 15.37 2.96 -20.29
C LYS A 129 13.92 3.25 -19.85
N LEU A 130 13.71 4.23 -18.98
CA LEU A 130 12.42 4.52 -18.33
C LEU A 130 11.77 3.28 -17.71
N TYR A 131 12.57 2.44 -17.04
CA TYR A 131 12.08 1.17 -16.47
C TYR A 131 11.64 1.35 -15.02
N PHE A 132 10.31 1.34 -14.80
CA PHE A 132 9.69 1.58 -13.47
C PHE A 132 9.23 0.30 -12.76
N ASP A 133 9.13 -0.82 -13.47
CA ASP A 133 8.44 -2.01 -12.96
C ASP A 133 9.17 -2.69 -11.80
N ASP A 134 10.51 -2.56 -11.74
CA ASP A 134 11.32 -3.03 -10.61
C ASP A 134 11.19 -2.14 -9.35
N GLY A 135 10.52 -0.99 -9.45
CA GLY A 135 10.29 -0.06 -8.34
C GLY A 135 11.49 0.84 -8.02
N LEU A 136 12.66 0.66 -8.65
CA LEU A 136 13.87 1.40 -8.32
C LEU A 136 13.72 2.89 -8.64
N LEU A 137 13.17 3.21 -9.82
CA LEU A 137 12.90 4.59 -10.21
C LEU A 137 11.74 5.22 -9.42
N ILE A 138 10.76 4.42 -9.03
CA ILE A 138 9.64 4.90 -8.18
C ILE A 138 10.19 5.29 -6.81
N GLN A 139 11.08 4.46 -6.24
CA GLN A 139 11.80 4.77 -5.01
C GLN A 139 12.61 6.06 -5.13
N LEU A 140 13.34 6.22 -6.23
CA LEU A 140 14.13 7.41 -6.49
C LEU A 140 13.26 8.67 -6.50
N ILE A 141 12.12 8.62 -7.18
CA ILE A 141 11.16 9.72 -7.21
C ILE A 141 10.59 9.99 -5.80
N ALA A 142 10.18 8.95 -5.07
CA ALA A 142 9.68 9.08 -3.71
C ALA A 142 10.71 9.75 -2.78
N GLN A 143 11.99 9.39 -2.91
CA GLN A 143 13.09 9.99 -2.14
C GLN A 143 13.31 11.47 -2.50
N ILE A 144 13.37 11.79 -3.80
CA ILE A 144 13.66 13.16 -4.27
C ILE A 144 12.54 14.12 -3.88
N LEU A 145 11.29 13.68 -4.02
CA LEU A 145 10.11 14.50 -3.78
C LEU A 145 9.59 14.42 -2.34
N ASP A 146 10.10 13.48 -1.54
CA ASP A 146 9.69 13.27 -0.15
C ASP A 146 8.18 12.96 -0.01
N ILE A 147 7.71 12.03 -0.84
CA ILE A 147 6.30 11.61 -0.98
C ILE A 147 6.13 10.11 -0.76
N ASN A 148 4.89 9.68 -0.57
CA ASN A 148 4.50 8.27 -0.52
C ASN A 148 3.74 7.88 -1.78
N PHE A 149 3.87 6.62 -2.19
CA PHE A 149 2.98 5.97 -3.15
C PHE A 149 2.26 4.81 -2.47
N ILE A 150 0.96 4.68 -2.74
CA ILE A 150 0.19 3.46 -2.54
C ILE A 150 -0.16 2.91 -3.92
N ILE A 151 0.18 1.65 -4.13
CA ILE A 151 0.03 0.94 -5.39
C ILE A 151 -0.98 -0.18 -5.15
N PHE A 152 -2.10 -0.10 -5.87
CA PHE A 152 -3.10 -1.15 -5.92
C PHE A 152 -2.83 -2.03 -7.13
N ASP A 153 -2.47 -3.28 -6.91
CA ASP A 153 -2.29 -4.25 -7.99
C ASP A 153 -3.65 -4.84 -8.36
N PHE A 154 -4.22 -4.46 -9.51
CA PHE A 154 -5.56 -4.86 -9.92
C PHE A 154 -5.64 -6.33 -10.39
N LYS A 155 -4.50 -7.01 -10.53
CA LYS A 155 -4.44 -8.42 -10.90
C LYS A 155 -4.39 -9.33 -9.67
N THR A 156 -3.59 -8.96 -8.68
CA THR A 156 -3.39 -9.74 -7.45
C THR A 156 -4.16 -9.20 -6.26
N GLU A 157 -4.78 -8.03 -6.40
CA GLU A 157 -5.48 -7.27 -5.37
C GLU A 157 -4.60 -6.89 -4.17
N LYS A 158 -3.28 -7.03 -4.31
CA LYS A 158 -2.31 -6.64 -3.29
C LYS A 158 -2.15 -5.13 -3.23
N ILE A 159 -1.89 -4.64 -2.02
CA ILE A 159 -1.61 -3.24 -1.76
C ILE A 159 -0.16 -3.12 -1.32
N SER A 160 0.58 -2.29 -2.05
CA SER A 160 1.99 -2.06 -1.81
C SER A 160 2.26 -0.58 -1.59
N THR A 161 3.36 -0.28 -0.91
CA THR A 161 3.82 1.09 -0.68
C THR A 161 5.25 1.30 -1.16
N ILE A 162 5.55 2.56 -1.51
CA ILE A 162 6.91 3.06 -1.70
C ILE A 162 7.01 4.39 -0.97
N PHE A 163 8.04 4.55 -0.16
CA PHE A 163 8.31 5.75 0.62
C PHE A 163 9.80 5.89 0.91
N LYS A 164 10.21 7.08 1.31
CA LYS A 164 11.59 7.39 1.68
C LYS A 164 11.90 6.95 3.12
N GLY A 165 13.13 6.47 3.34
CA GLY A 165 13.61 6.05 4.65
C GLY A 165 13.07 4.69 5.07
N ASP A 166 13.20 4.39 6.36
CA ASP A 166 12.88 3.06 6.91
C ASP A 166 11.42 2.91 7.36
N TYR A 167 10.71 4.03 7.52
CA TYR A 167 9.32 4.07 7.99
C TYR A 167 8.48 4.98 7.10
N LEU A 168 7.27 4.53 6.77
CA LEU A 168 6.28 5.34 6.09
C LEU A 168 5.85 6.47 7.04
N ASN A 169 6.04 7.70 6.58
CA ASN A 169 5.50 8.88 7.25
C ASN A 169 4.15 9.24 6.59
N PRO A 170 3.00 8.95 7.21
CA PRO A 170 1.72 9.07 6.53
C PRO A 170 1.20 10.52 6.52
N TRP A 171 1.88 11.44 7.19
CA TRP A 171 1.63 12.88 7.06
C TRP A 171 2.20 13.47 5.76
N LYS A 172 3.04 12.72 5.04
CA LYS A 172 3.53 13.13 3.72
C LYS A 172 2.45 12.93 2.65
N VAL A 173 2.57 13.73 1.60
CA VAL A 173 1.70 13.63 0.43
C VAL A 173 1.79 12.22 -0.13
N THR A 174 0.64 11.60 -0.34
CA THR A 174 0.48 10.23 -0.79
C THR A 174 -0.30 10.23 -2.10
N PHE A 175 0.26 9.55 -3.09
CA PHE A 175 -0.37 9.35 -4.40
C PHE A 175 -0.86 7.91 -4.55
N LEU A 176 -2.01 7.74 -5.18
CA LEU A 176 -2.62 6.42 -5.42
C LEU A 176 -2.44 6.03 -6.88
N LEU A 177 -1.92 4.84 -7.11
CA LEU A 177 -1.70 4.28 -8.45
C LEU A 177 -2.36 2.92 -8.57
N ALA A 178 -3.01 2.68 -9.70
CA ALA A 178 -3.40 1.36 -10.13
C ALA A 178 -2.27 0.75 -10.97
N LYS A 179 -1.92 -0.50 -10.68
CA LYS A 179 -1.00 -1.32 -11.47
C LYS A 179 -1.75 -2.51 -12.03
N MET A 180 -1.51 -2.84 -13.29
CA MET A 180 -1.99 -4.08 -13.90
C MET A 180 -0.91 -4.69 -14.77
N ASP A 181 -0.60 -5.96 -14.51
CA ASP A 181 0.32 -6.72 -15.37
C ASP A 181 -0.41 -7.18 -16.63
N ILE A 182 0.18 -6.92 -17.79
CA ILE A 182 -0.35 -7.44 -19.05
C ILE A 182 0.27 -8.82 -19.31
N VAL A 183 -0.56 -9.81 -19.59
CA VAL A 183 -0.17 -11.22 -19.79
C VAL A 183 0.80 -11.42 -20.97
N THR A 184 0.87 -10.47 -21.91
CA THR A 184 1.59 -10.66 -23.17
C THR A 184 2.95 -9.99 -23.29
N ASN A 185 3.40 -9.17 -22.33
CA ASN A 185 4.78 -8.69 -22.26
C ASN A 185 5.10 -8.18 -20.85
N VAL A 186 6.37 -8.32 -20.46
CA VAL A 186 7.03 -8.14 -19.14
C VAL A 186 6.85 -6.76 -18.47
N THR A 187 5.89 -5.94 -18.92
CA THR A 187 5.70 -4.56 -18.50
C THR A 187 4.36 -4.32 -17.83
N CYS A 188 4.37 -3.53 -16.76
CA CYS A 188 3.16 -3.18 -16.03
C CYS A 188 2.53 -1.92 -16.64
N ASN A 189 1.21 -1.87 -16.73
CA ASN A 189 0.50 -0.62 -17.00
C ASN A 189 0.14 0.06 -15.69
N TRP A 190 0.33 1.36 -15.65
CA TRP A 190 0.05 2.20 -14.51
C TRP A 190 -1.02 3.22 -14.86
N GLU A 191 -1.94 3.45 -13.93
CA GLU A 191 -2.95 4.50 -14.05
C GLU A 191 -3.11 5.24 -12.73
N PRO A 192 -3.39 6.56 -12.75
CA PRO A 192 -3.65 7.32 -11.54
C PRO A 192 -5.02 6.98 -10.96
N ILE A 193 -5.11 6.93 -9.63
CA ILE A 193 -6.37 6.88 -8.89
C ILE A 193 -6.53 8.21 -8.14
N PHE A 194 -7.68 8.87 -8.34
CA PHE A 194 -7.98 10.15 -7.69
C PHE A 194 -9.50 10.39 -7.59
N CYS A 195 -9.90 11.35 -6.78
CA CYS A 195 -11.27 11.88 -6.74
C CYS A 195 -11.18 13.38 -7.08
N ASP A 196 -12.03 14.24 -6.50
CA ASP A 196 -11.86 15.69 -6.66
C ASP A 196 -10.46 16.19 -6.22
N GLU A 197 -9.81 15.42 -5.34
CA GLU A 197 -8.44 15.59 -4.90
C GLU A 197 -7.52 14.52 -5.52
N LYS A 198 -6.25 14.91 -5.77
CA LYS A 198 -5.22 14.05 -6.38
C LYS A 198 -4.08 13.69 -5.42
N GLN A 199 -4.08 14.30 -4.25
CA GLN A 199 -3.01 14.24 -3.25
C GLN A 199 -3.66 14.00 -1.90
N PHE A 200 -3.16 13.00 -1.18
CA PHE A 200 -3.77 12.52 0.05
C PHE A 200 -2.75 12.49 1.20
N SER A 201 -3.24 12.36 2.42
CA SER A 201 -2.42 12.18 3.64
C SER A 201 -3.22 11.43 4.70
N TYR A 202 -2.61 11.12 5.84
CA TYR A 202 -3.30 10.48 6.97
C TYR A 202 -4.57 11.22 7.46
N ASN A 203 -4.74 12.49 7.09
CA ASN A 203 -5.98 13.25 7.38
C ASN A 203 -7.19 12.72 6.59
N ASP A 204 -6.96 11.98 5.50
CA ASP A 204 -8.01 11.38 4.70
C ASP A 204 -8.50 10.08 5.33
N VAL A 205 -9.80 10.00 5.59
CA VAL A 205 -10.43 8.86 6.31
C VAL A 205 -10.14 7.52 5.63
N PHE A 206 -10.23 7.46 4.31
CA PHE A 206 -9.96 6.24 3.54
C PHE A 206 -8.50 5.80 3.67
N LEU A 207 -7.56 6.76 3.66
CA LEU A 207 -6.13 6.49 3.75
C LEU A 207 -5.76 6.02 5.16
N LYS A 208 -6.37 6.61 6.20
CA LYS A 208 -6.26 6.10 7.57
C LYS A 208 -6.71 4.64 7.66
N LYS A 209 -7.86 4.29 7.08
CA LYS A 209 -8.39 2.91 7.03
C LYS A 209 -7.42 1.95 6.34
N ILE A 210 -6.86 2.34 5.20
CA ILE A 210 -5.88 1.52 4.47
C ILE A 210 -4.66 1.24 5.35
N LEU A 211 -4.08 2.27 5.95
CA LEU A 211 -2.83 2.15 6.70
C LEU A 211 -2.95 1.40 8.04
N THR A 212 -4.16 1.29 8.60
CA THR A 212 -4.37 0.62 9.91
C THR A 212 -4.99 -0.77 9.81
N ASN A 213 -5.80 -1.03 8.78
CA ASN A 213 -6.69 -2.20 8.77
C ASN A 213 -6.41 -3.16 7.61
N VAL A 214 -5.39 -2.89 6.80
CA VAL A 214 -5.07 -3.67 5.60
C VAL A 214 -3.64 -4.16 5.68
N GLU A 215 -3.43 -5.39 5.22
CA GLU A 215 -2.08 -5.92 5.02
C GLU A 215 -1.43 -5.18 3.84
N ILE A 216 -0.34 -4.47 4.14
CA ILE A 216 0.43 -3.69 3.17
C ILE A 216 1.85 -4.24 3.15
N CYS A 217 2.39 -4.43 1.95
CA CYS A 217 3.80 -4.77 1.76
C CYS A 217 4.59 -3.62 1.14
N TYR A 218 5.92 -3.75 1.14
CA TYR A 218 6.75 -2.87 0.33
C TYR A 218 6.70 -3.33 -1.13
N TYR A 219 6.56 -2.40 -2.08
CA TYR A 219 6.56 -2.77 -3.49
C TYR A 219 7.92 -3.35 -3.89
N ASN A 220 7.92 -4.57 -4.43
CA ASN A 220 9.14 -5.33 -4.73
C ASN A 220 10.10 -5.47 -3.53
N GLU A 221 9.56 -5.70 -2.34
CA GLU A 221 10.28 -5.89 -1.06
C GLU A 221 11.59 -6.68 -1.17
N GLU A 222 11.55 -7.89 -1.75
CA GLU A 222 12.73 -8.75 -1.90
C GLU A 222 13.80 -8.15 -2.81
N TYR A 223 13.39 -7.48 -3.90
CA TYR A 223 14.31 -6.85 -4.85
C TYR A 223 14.87 -5.51 -4.35
N LEU A 224 14.12 -4.76 -3.54
CA LEU A 224 14.59 -3.50 -2.98
C LEU A 224 15.25 -3.66 -1.61
N ASN A 225 15.10 -4.82 -0.96
CA ASN A 225 15.50 -5.08 0.44
C ASN A 225 14.93 -4.02 1.39
N LYS A 226 13.62 -3.77 1.25
CA LYS A 226 12.85 -2.85 2.08
C LYS A 226 11.57 -3.50 2.51
N SER A 227 11.18 -3.29 3.75
CA SER A 227 9.93 -3.78 4.32
C SER A 227 8.97 -2.63 4.60
N TYR A 228 7.67 -2.94 4.65
CA TYR A 228 6.67 -1.99 5.11
C TYR A 228 6.77 -1.84 6.63
N SER A 229 6.85 -0.60 7.09
CA SER A 229 6.72 -0.22 8.48
C SER A 229 6.13 1.18 8.56
N ILE A 230 5.24 1.43 9.51
CA ILE A 230 4.64 2.74 9.75
C ILE A 230 5.35 3.43 10.91
N LEU A 231 5.49 4.76 10.85
CA LEU A 231 6.13 5.53 11.91
C LEU A 231 5.45 5.31 13.29
N ASP A 232 6.24 4.86 14.27
CA ASP A 232 5.77 4.37 15.59
C ASP A 232 4.80 5.30 16.32
N ASN A 233 4.99 6.62 16.23
CA ASN A 233 4.13 7.62 16.91
C ASN A 233 2.65 7.53 16.52
N ILE A 234 2.33 6.88 15.39
CA ILE A 234 0.95 6.72 14.91
C ILE A 234 0.32 5.46 15.48
N SER A 235 1.11 4.41 15.72
CA SER A 235 0.65 3.20 16.41
C SER A 235 0.15 3.51 17.84
N GLU A 236 0.73 4.52 18.49
CA GLU A 236 0.29 5.03 19.79
C GLU A 236 -1.03 5.82 19.70
N ILE A 237 -1.25 6.59 18.63
CA ILE A 237 -2.47 7.39 18.40
C ILE A 237 -3.65 6.50 17.97
N THR A 238 -3.42 5.42 17.23
CA THR A 238 -4.47 4.46 16.85
C THR A 238 -5.07 3.74 18.06
N ASN A 239 -4.28 3.48 19.10
CA ASN A 239 -4.77 2.88 20.34
C ASN A 239 -5.67 3.81 21.16
N ILE A 240 -5.53 5.13 20.99
CA ILE A 240 -6.33 6.13 21.73
C ILE A 240 -7.71 6.32 21.08
N ASN A 241 -7.80 6.30 19.73
CA ASN A 241 -9.07 6.48 19.02
C ASN A 241 -9.97 5.22 19.04
N ASN A 242 -9.39 4.03 19.19
CA ASN A 242 -10.16 2.78 19.36
C ASN A 242 -10.80 2.65 20.76
N LEU A 243 -10.55 3.58 21.67
CA LEU A 243 -11.19 3.64 23.00
C LEU A 243 -12.40 4.58 23.03
N SER A 244 -12.72 5.27 21.93
CA SER A 244 -13.75 6.32 21.91
C SER A 244 -14.94 6.07 20.98
N GLU A 245 -15.07 4.88 20.37
CA GLU A 245 -16.22 4.53 19.51
C GLU A 245 -17.09 3.38 20.06
N ASP A 246 -16.96 3.00 21.33
CA ASP A 246 -17.94 2.13 22.01
C ASP A 246 -18.94 2.98 22.79
N THR A 247 -20.02 3.40 22.11
CA THR A 247 -21.32 3.56 22.77
C THR A 247 -22.43 3.50 21.73
N GLN A 248 -23.33 2.51 21.91
CA GLN A 248 -24.58 2.23 21.18
C GLN A 248 -24.34 1.50 19.84
N ASP A 249 -24.73 0.24 19.61
CA ASP A 249 -25.95 -0.46 20.03
C ASP A 249 -25.79 -2.01 20.10
N ASP A 250 -26.63 -2.60 20.95
CA ASP A 250 -27.21 -3.95 20.95
C ASP A 250 -26.34 -5.20 21.20
N ILE A 251 -26.35 -5.56 22.49
CA ILE A 251 -26.27 -6.92 23.03
C ILE A 251 -27.49 -7.72 22.57
N ILE A 252 -27.28 -8.80 21.79
CA ILE A 252 -28.12 -10.00 21.88
C ILE A 252 -27.22 -11.21 22.08
N VAL A 253 -27.38 -11.80 23.25
CA VAL A 253 -26.80 -13.06 23.72
C VAL A 253 -27.46 -14.21 22.95
N GLY A 254 -26.63 -15.09 22.38
CA GLY A 254 -27.04 -16.38 21.81
C GLY A 254 -25.92 -17.39 22.02
N SER A 255 -25.94 -18.03 23.19
CA SER A 255 -25.15 -19.20 23.55
C SER A 255 -25.54 -20.40 22.71
N GLU A 256 -24.58 -21.16 22.20
CA GLU A 256 -24.67 -22.63 22.14
C GLU A 256 -23.26 -23.24 22.01
N ASP A 257 -22.98 -24.10 22.98
CA ASP A 257 -21.80 -24.95 23.10
C ASP A 257 -21.76 -26.00 21.99
N GLU A 258 -20.59 -26.25 21.39
CA GLU A 258 -20.22 -27.61 20.99
C GLU A 258 -18.74 -27.89 21.28
N THR A 259 -18.55 -28.71 22.31
CA THR A 259 -17.35 -29.46 22.64
C THR A 259 -17.10 -30.58 21.63
N VAL A 260 -15.88 -30.70 21.10
CA VAL A 260 -15.36 -31.99 20.61
C VAL A 260 -13.92 -32.18 21.10
N GLN A 261 -13.71 -33.30 21.78
CA GLN A 261 -12.46 -33.80 22.34
C GLN A 261 -11.57 -34.49 21.30
N SER A 262 -10.26 -34.24 21.45
CA SER A 262 -9.06 -35.08 21.27
C SER A 262 -9.00 -36.19 20.21
N ASP A 263 -7.90 -36.18 19.46
CA ASP A 263 -7.03 -37.36 19.34
C ASP A 263 -5.54 -36.94 19.30
N GLU A 264 -4.76 -37.60 20.14
CA GLU A 264 -3.31 -37.42 20.36
C GLU A 264 -2.50 -38.02 19.20
N SER A 265 -1.48 -37.29 18.75
CA SER A 265 -0.29 -37.92 18.17
C SER A 265 0.96 -37.27 18.76
N ASP A 266 1.64 -38.06 19.59
CA ASP A 266 2.93 -37.75 20.20
C ASP A 266 3.97 -37.40 19.14
N THR A 267 4.19 -36.11 18.95
CA THR A 267 5.43 -35.58 18.39
C THR A 267 6.02 -34.75 19.52
N PHE A 268 7.27 -35.00 19.92
CA PHE A 268 7.98 -34.17 20.90
C PHE A 268 7.95 -32.70 20.44
N LEU A 269 6.96 -31.94 20.93
CA LEU A 269 6.74 -30.55 20.59
C LEU A 269 7.75 -29.74 21.39
N ASN A 270 8.76 -29.21 20.70
CA ASN A 270 9.66 -28.22 21.26
C ASN A 270 8.83 -26.96 21.60
N PRO A 271 8.64 -26.59 22.88
CA PRO A 271 7.76 -25.48 23.28
C PRO A 271 8.18 -24.14 22.66
N VAL A 272 9.47 -24.00 22.32
CA VAL A 272 10.03 -22.83 21.63
C VAL A 272 9.43 -22.66 20.22
N ASN A 273 9.14 -23.77 19.52
CA ASN A 273 8.59 -23.71 18.17
C ASN A 273 7.11 -23.31 18.16
N GLU A 274 6.34 -23.65 19.20
CA GLU A 274 4.96 -23.16 19.34
C GLU A 274 4.92 -21.67 19.65
N ILE A 275 5.79 -21.19 20.54
CA ILE A 275 5.88 -19.78 20.91
C ILE A 275 6.30 -18.91 19.71
N LYS A 276 7.22 -19.39 18.86
CA LYS A 276 7.55 -18.74 17.58
C LYS A 276 6.38 -18.71 16.61
N LYS A 277 5.59 -19.78 16.52
CA LYS A 277 4.38 -19.83 15.68
C LYS A 277 3.28 -18.88 16.17
N MET A 278 3.26 -18.51 17.45
CA MET A 278 2.30 -17.56 18.00
C MET A 278 2.59 -16.09 17.60
N ASN A 279 3.70 -15.80 16.89
CA ASN A 279 4.10 -14.45 16.48
C ASN A 279 3.99 -13.45 17.64
N LEU A 280 4.43 -13.85 18.83
CA LEU A 280 4.32 -13.06 20.04
C LEU A 280 5.30 -11.88 19.96
N THR A 281 4.81 -10.68 20.25
CA THR A 281 5.65 -9.49 20.39
C THR A 281 5.59 -9.03 21.84
N LYS A 282 6.55 -8.21 22.27
CA LYS A 282 6.51 -7.55 23.59
C LYS A 282 5.16 -6.85 23.84
N THR A 283 4.54 -6.32 22.78
CA THR A 283 3.24 -5.67 22.81
C THR A 283 2.09 -6.67 23.03
N LYS A 284 2.09 -7.82 22.33
CA LYS A 284 1.11 -8.90 22.56
C LYS A 284 1.25 -9.51 23.96
N LEU A 285 2.47 -9.66 24.46
CA LEU A 285 2.68 -10.15 25.83
C LEU A 285 2.17 -9.16 26.89
N LYS A 286 2.19 -7.85 26.60
CA LYS A 286 1.63 -6.83 27.50
C LYS A 286 0.10 -6.84 27.54
N SER A 287 -0.60 -7.32 26.51
CA SER A 287 -2.07 -7.41 26.50
C SER A 287 -2.61 -8.68 27.17
N LEU A 288 -1.82 -9.76 27.24
CA LEU A 288 -2.21 -11.00 27.92
C LEU A 288 -2.39 -10.84 29.43
N LYS A 289 -3.26 -11.64 30.05
CA LYS A 289 -3.37 -11.65 31.52
C LYS A 289 -2.09 -12.23 32.14
N LYS A 290 -1.76 -11.80 33.36
CA LYS A 290 -0.55 -12.27 34.06
C LYS A 290 -0.51 -13.81 34.18
N ASP A 291 -1.67 -14.44 34.39
CA ASP A 291 -1.78 -15.90 34.46
C ASP A 291 -1.48 -16.62 33.13
N ASP A 292 -1.82 -16.01 31.99
CA ASP A 292 -1.55 -16.60 30.67
C ASP A 292 -0.08 -16.49 30.30
N ILE A 293 0.56 -15.37 30.67
CA ILE A 293 2.01 -15.19 30.55
C ILE A 293 2.73 -16.22 31.43
N TYR A 294 2.24 -16.45 32.64
CA TYR A 294 2.81 -17.44 33.55
C TYR A 294 2.71 -18.88 32.98
N LYS A 295 1.62 -19.22 32.28
CA LYS A 295 1.51 -20.50 31.56
C LYS A 295 2.55 -20.63 30.44
N LEU A 296 2.79 -19.57 29.67
CA LEU A 296 3.82 -19.54 28.62
C LEU A 296 5.25 -19.66 29.18
N VAL A 297 5.50 -19.05 30.33
CA VAL A 297 6.79 -19.14 31.04
C VAL A 297 7.00 -20.57 31.56
N ASN A 298 5.97 -21.20 32.13
CA ASN A 298 6.03 -22.59 32.59
C ASN A 298 6.14 -23.59 31.43
N SER A 299 5.53 -23.35 30.27
CA SER A 299 5.67 -24.24 29.11
C SER A 299 7.09 -24.25 28.54
N LEU A 300 7.86 -23.18 28.75
CA LEU A 300 9.29 -23.10 28.45
C LEU A 300 10.20 -23.65 29.56
N SER A 301 9.63 -24.17 30.66
CA SER A 301 10.38 -24.62 31.85
C SER A 301 11.31 -23.53 32.42
N LEU A 302 10.92 -22.26 32.32
CA LEU A 302 11.68 -21.14 32.88
C LEU A 302 11.39 -21.03 34.39
N GLU A 303 12.44 -20.97 35.21
CA GLU A 303 12.33 -20.81 36.66
C GLU A 303 11.94 -19.37 37.05
N VAL A 304 10.66 -19.04 36.93
CA VAL A 304 10.11 -17.72 37.30
C VAL A 304 8.93 -17.93 38.25
N SER A 305 8.95 -17.25 39.41
CA SER A 305 7.85 -17.34 40.39
C SER A 305 6.58 -16.65 39.89
N LYS A 306 5.40 -17.16 40.26
CA LYS A 306 4.12 -16.51 39.97
C LYS A 306 3.99 -15.11 40.62
N ASP A 307 4.78 -14.87 41.66
CA ASP A 307 4.73 -13.63 42.45
C ASP A 307 5.51 -12.47 41.83
N VAL A 308 6.37 -12.70 40.83
CA VAL A 308 7.10 -11.60 40.17
C VAL A 308 6.18 -10.71 39.34
N THR A 309 6.66 -9.51 38.98
CA THR A 309 5.83 -8.59 38.20
C THR A 309 5.60 -9.12 36.80
N LYS A 310 4.49 -8.70 36.18
CA LYS A 310 4.16 -9.06 34.79
C LYS A 310 5.30 -8.71 33.83
N ASN A 311 5.98 -7.58 34.07
CA ASN A 311 7.10 -7.13 33.22
C ASN A 311 8.33 -8.03 33.34
N ASP A 312 8.59 -8.58 34.52
CA ASP A 312 9.71 -9.52 34.73
C ASP A 312 9.45 -10.82 33.97
N MET A 313 8.22 -11.35 34.04
CA MET A 313 7.81 -12.53 33.27
C MET A 313 7.93 -12.31 31.75
N ILE A 314 7.55 -11.13 31.26
CA ILE A 314 7.69 -10.76 29.85
C ILE A 314 9.16 -10.71 29.45
N THR A 315 10.02 -10.17 30.31
CA THR A 315 11.46 -10.06 30.04
C THR A 315 12.09 -11.44 29.88
N SER A 316 11.66 -12.42 30.68
CA SER A 316 12.11 -13.83 30.56
C SER A 316 11.67 -14.50 29.25
N LEU A 317 10.59 -14.02 28.60
CA LEU A 317 10.10 -14.56 27.33
C LEU A 317 10.76 -13.93 26.09
N LEU A 318 11.31 -12.72 26.20
CA LEU A 318 11.91 -11.99 25.06
C LEU A 318 12.96 -12.77 24.26
N PRO A 319 13.82 -13.63 24.85
CA PRO A 319 14.80 -14.41 24.08
C PRO A 319 14.18 -15.51 23.20
N TYR A 320 12.90 -15.84 23.40
CA TYR A 320 12.21 -16.97 22.77
C TYR A 320 11.16 -16.55 21.74
N ILE A 321 10.89 -15.26 21.62
CA ILE A 321 9.90 -14.67 20.69
C ILE A 321 10.56 -13.89 19.56
#